data_AF-A0A9D1X5M9-F1
#
_entry.id   AF-A0A9D1X5M9-F1
#
_cell.length_a   1.000
_cell.length_b   1.000
_cell.length_c   1.000
_cell.angle_alpha   90.00
_cell.angle_beta   90.00
_cell.angle_gamma   90.00
#
_symmetry.space_group_name_H-M   'P 1'
#
loop_
_entity.id
_entity.type
_entity.pdbx_description
1 polymer ?
#
loop_
_entity_poly.entity_id
_entity_poly.type
_entity_poly.pdbx_seq_one_letter_code
_entity_poly.pdbx_strand_id
1 'polypeptide(L)'
;MKKILMRSAMPFGEERSISEILVENLIGNNTGNLIFQSSLARAVLTEDTEITTIRTDRIYSEEEVERWNAEYDMFLIPLANAFRTTFRTELRMLTDLVKRLTIPCVVVGVGLARSLKSNRWTFLHDEESTAFVRAVLEKSSIIGVRGEITAEYLRQKGFVPEKDFTVIGCPSLYMYGDALPAPKQTELTPRSRVTMNFKAGLPEHLYTFLREQGERFDHSVFITQVIEEIRMLYVGDPYITDDNRDKIPADYPMHFTSPMMRDDRIVGVLDMESWITFLKEQDFNFGSRIHGNIAAVLAGVPCWIFAGDCRVKELADYHHIPCITANDLTEDMDVFSQYEKTDYSQVLAGHGERLTHYLDFLDANKVPRISREALGGRDTPYDRMQKAHAGHGLIHSFALQDTKEQGRRLSEYFSSLRRERQELMKTVEERQKQLAALEKKGAAQAKEIANIRNSKLYKIKSRYDSFMKR
;
A
#
# COMPACT_ATOMS: atom_id res chain seq x y z
N MET A 1 -13.71 -13.40 21.63
CA MET A 1 -12.75 -13.02 20.59
C MET A 1 -13.47 -12.29 19.48
N LYS A 2 -13.05 -11.06 19.15
CA LYS A 2 -13.57 -10.25 18.04
C LYS A 2 -12.87 -10.63 16.74
N LYS A 3 -13.62 -10.87 15.68
CA LYS A 3 -13.10 -11.22 14.35
C LYS A 3 -13.07 -9.99 13.45
N ILE A 4 -11.91 -9.69 12.88
CA ILE A 4 -11.67 -8.47 12.10
C ILE A 4 -11.24 -8.86 10.70
N LEU A 5 -11.98 -8.39 9.70
CA LEU A 5 -11.47 -8.37 8.33
C LEU A 5 -10.50 -7.22 8.19
N MET A 6 -9.39 -7.42 7.49
CA MET A 6 -8.43 -6.36 7.22
C MET A 6 -7.99 -6.36 5.76
N ARG A 7 -7.99 -5.19 5.11
CA ARG A 7 -7.44 -5.06 3.76
C ARG A 7 -5.93 -5.27 3.78
N SER A 8 -5.50 -6.47 3.44
CA SER A 8 -4.11 -6.85 3.23
C SER A 8 -4.04 -8.03 2.28
N ALA A 9 -3.05 -8.01 1.37
CA ALA A 9 -2.80 -9.17 0.51
C ALA A 9 -1.94 -10.20 1.24
N MET A 10 -0.95 -9.75 2.02
CA MET A 10 -0.14 -10.60 2.89
C MET A 10 -0.93 -10.97 4.15
N PRO A 11 -1.16 -12.27 4.44
CA PRO A 11 -1.65 -12.71 5.74
C PRO A 11 -0.59 -12.48 6.83
N PHE A 12 -1.04 -12.21 8.06
CA PHE A 12 -0.14 -12.04 9.19
C PHE A 12 0.05 -13.36 9.93
N GLY A 13 1.27 -13.66 10.38
CA GLY A 13 1.54 -14.92 11.10
C GLY A 13 1.44 -16.18 10.24
N GLU A 14 1.56 -16.05 8.92
CA GLU A 14 1.62 -17.20 8.02
C GLU A 14 2.92 -17.19 7.22
N GLU A 15 3.59 -18.34 7.16
CA GLU A 15 4.74 -18.49 6.29
C GLU A 15 4.31 -18.49 4.82
N ARG A 16 5.02 -17.69 4.02
CA ARG A 16 4.88 -17.64 2.58
C ARG A 16 6.27 -17.68 1.97
N SER A 17 6.49 -18.53 0.99
CA SER A 17 7.74 -18.54 0.26
C SER A 17 7.91 -17.25 -0.56
N ILE A 18 9.14 -16.84 -0.84
CA ILE A 18 9.42 -15.69 -1.72
C ILE A 18 8.70 -15.87 -3.08
N SER A 19 8.69 -17.09 -3.60
CA SER A 19 7.99 -17.44 -4.83
C SER A 19 6.49 -17.17 -4.76
N GLU A 20 5.81 -17.56 -3.68
CA GLU A 20 4.37 -17.28 -3.48
C GLU A 20 4.11 -15.78 -3.35
N ILE A 21 4.93 -15.07 -2.57
CA ILE A 21 4.81 -13.62 -2.39
C ILE A 21 4.88 -12.88 -3.74
N LEU A 22 5.83 -13.27 -4.59
CA LEU A 22 6.06 -12.64 -5.89
C LEU A 22 5.05 -13.08 -6.96
N VAL A 23 4.60 -14.32 -6.94
CA VAL A 23 3.65 -14.87 -7.92
C VAL A 23 2.25 -14.32 -7.63
N GLU A 24 1.75 -14.49 -6.40
CA GLU A 24 0.42 -14.05 -5.97
C GLU A 24 0.34 -12.53 -5.68
N ASN A 25 1.48 -11.82 -5.73
CA ASN A 25 1.59 -10.39 -5.48
C ASN A 25 1.09 -9.97 -4.08
N LEU A 26 1.57 -10.66 -3.05
CA LEU A 26 1.16 -10.43 -1.66
C LEU A 26 1.64 -9.07 -1.10
N ILE A 27 2.54 -8.38 -1.81
CA ILE A 27 3.00 -7.02 -1.49
C ILE A 27 2.21 -5.92 -2.23
N GLY A 28 1.23 -6.27 -3.08
CA GLY A 28 0.41 -5.28 -3.80
C GLY A 28 1.23 -4.31 -4.67
N ASN A 29 2.20 -4.85 -5.41
CA ASN A 29 3.21 -4.17 -6.24
C ASN A 29 4.21 -3.29 -5.48
N ASN A 30 4.05 -3.10 -4.17
CA ASN A 30 4.95 -2.26 -3.40
C ASN A 30 5.16 -2.72 -1.95
N THR A 31 6.40 -2.96 -1.58
CA THR A 31 6.79 -3.47 -0.24
C THR A 31 6.46 -2.48 0.88
N GLY A 32 6.34 -1.18 0.58
CA GLY A 32 5.86 -0.17 1.52
C GLY A 32 4.44 -0.42 2.03
N ASN A 33 3.63 -1.21 1.32
CA ASN A 33 2.30 -1.62 1.79
C ASN A 33 2.37 -2.43 3.07
N LEU A 34 3.37 -3.30 3.18
CA LEU A 34 3.59 -4.15 4.34
C LEU A 34 3.73 -3.32 5.63
N ILE A 35 4.31 -2.11 5.54
CA ILE A 35 4.62 -1.32 6.73
C ILE A 35 3.35 -0.80 7.40
N PHE A 36 2.49 -0.10 6.66
CA PHE A 36 1.30 0.48 7.29
C PHE A 36 0.26 -0.58 7.64
N GLN A 37 0.22 -1.69 6.91
CA GLN A 37 -0.65 -2.83 7.20
C GLN A 37 -0.21 -3.53 8.49
N SER A 38 1.08 -3.83 8.62
CA SER A 38 1.65 -4.43 9.83
C SER A 38 1.51 -3.51 11.04
N SER A 39 1.67 -2.19 10.85
CA SER A 39 1.52 -1.22 11.94
C SER A 39 0.11 -1.20 12.50
N LEU A 40 -0.90 -1.21 11.63
CA LEU A 40 -2.29 -1.28 12.06
C LEU A 40 -2.62 -2.64 12.68
N ALA A 41 -2.13 -3.74 12.11
CA ALA A 41 -2.30 -5.07 12.68
C ALA A 41 -1.67 -5.18 14.08
N ARG A 42 -0.48 -4.61 14.28
CA ARG A 42 0.20 -4.56 15.57
C ARG A 42 -0.59 -3.77 16.62
N ALA A 43 -1.23 -2.68 16.23
CA ALA A 43 -2.08 -1.90 17.14
C ALA A 43 -3.38 -2.63 17.50
N VAL A 44 -3.96 -3.39 16.55
CA VAL A 44 -5.29 -3.98 16.66
C VAL A 44 -5.28 -5.39 17.25
N LEU A 45 -4.18 -6.14 17.08
CA LEU A 45 -4.07 -7.50 17.56
C LEU A 45 -3.83 -7.53 19.08
N THR A 46 -4.92 -7.77 19.79
CA THR A 46 -5.01 -8.06 21.23
C THR A 46 -5.13 -9.57 21.48
N GLU A 47 -5.11 -10.00 22.74
CA GLU A 47 -5.41 -11.40 23.13
C GLU A 47 -6.84 -11.84 22.74
N ASP A 48 -7.76 -10.88 22.57
CA ASP A 48 -9.18 -11.12 22.30
C ASP A 48 -9.58 -10.79 20.86
N THR A 49 -8.65 -10.68 19.93
CA THR A 49 -8.93 -10.36 18.52
C THR A 49 -8.27 -11.33 17.56
N GLU A 50 -8.95 -11.61 16.46
CA GLU A 50 -8.45 -12.41 15.34
C GLU A 50 -8.54 -11.56 14.06
N ILE A 51 -7.46 -11.52 13.27
CA ILE A 51 -7.40 -10.74 12.03
C ILE A 51 -7.36 -11.69 10.83
N THR A 52 -8.35 -11.58 9.96
CA THR A 52 -8.37 -12.25 8.65
C THR A 52 -8.12 -11.23 7.55
N THR A 53 -7.08 -11.45 6.75
CA THR A 53 -6.73 -10.55 5.67
C THR A 53 -7.51 -10.84 4.39
N ILE A 54 -7.98 -9.79 3.72
CA ILE A 54 -8.67 -9.89 2.44
C ILE A 54 -8.10 -8.91 1.41
N ARG A 55 -8.15 -9.32 0.14
CA ARG A 55 -7.82 -8.46 -1.00
C ARG A 55 -9.04 -7.67 -1.44
N THR A 56 -8.83 -6.55 -2.12
CA THR A 56 -9.95 -5.69 -2.58
C THR A 56 -9.97 -5.53 -4.09
N ASP A 57 -9.07 -6.21 -4.80
CA ASP A 57 -8.97 -6.26 -6.26
C ASP A 57 -9.81 -7.39 -6.89
N ARG A 58 -10.73 -7.99 -6.12
CA ARG A 58 -11.70 -8.99 -6.57
C ARG A 58 -13.10 -8.70 -6.04
N ILE A 59 -14.10 -9.24 -6.75
CA ILE A 59 -15.50 -9.22 -6.33
C ILE A 59 -15.75 -10.47 -5.48
N TYR A 60 -16.41 -10.27 -4.34
CA TYR A 60 -16.81 -11.34 -3.43
C TYR A 60 -18.24 -11.79 -3.70
N SER A 61 -18.47 -13.11 -3.61
CA SER A 61 -19.78 -13.73 -3.75
C SER A 61 -20.74 -13.29 -2.63
N GLU A 62 -22.04 -13.55 -2.80
CA GLU A 62 -23.02 -13.25 -1.75
C GLU A 62 -22.79 -14.12 -0.52
N GLU A 63 -22.49 -15.41 -0.71
CA GLU A 63 -22.18 -16.34 0.38
C GLU A 63 -20.97 -15.88 1.22
N GLU A 64 -19.89 -15.41 0.58
CA GLU A 64 -18.74 -14.87 1.29
C GLU A 64 -19.12 -13.65 2.15
N VAL A 65 -19.93 -12.74 1.61
CA VAL A 65 -20.35 -11.51 2.31
C VAL A 65 -21.37 -11.81 3.42
N GLU A 66 -22.33 -12.71 3.20
CA GLU A 66 -23.29 -13.16 4.20
C GLU A 66 -22.58 -13.82 5.38
N ARG A 67 -21.60 -14.68 5.09
CA ARG A 67 -20.75 -15.28 6.12
C ARG A 67 -20.01 -14.21 6.94
N TRP A 68 -19.41 -13.23 6.27
CA TRP A 68 -18.73 -12.14 6.95
C TRP A 68 -19.66 -11.30 7.82
N ASN A 69 -20.85 -11.00 7.34
CA ASN A 69 -21.87 -10.29 8.10
C ASN A 69 -22.36 -11.06 9.34
N ALA A 70 -22.30 -12.39 9.31
CA ALA A 70 -22.69 -13.24 10.44
C ALA A 70 -21.55 -13.48 11.44
N GLU A 71 -20.30 -13.56 10.97
CA GLU A 71 -19.17 -14.02 11.77
C GLU A 71 -18.17 -12.94 12.19
N TYR A 72 -18.09 -11.83 11.47
CA TYR A 72 -17.09 -10.78 11.70
C TYR A 72 -17.69 -9.57 12.39
N ASP A 73 -16.86 -8.87 13.16
CA ASP A 73 -17.28 -7.71 13.96
C ASP A 73 -16.95 -6.38 13.28
N MET A 74 -15.97 -6.35 12.36
CA MET A 74 -15.50 -5.14 11.71
C MET A 74 -14.67 -5.43 10.46
N PHE A 75 -14.66 -4.49 9.52
CA PHE A 75 -13.72 -4.44 8.40
C PHE A 75 -12.81 -3.21 8.50
N LEU A 76 -11.51 -3.43 8.65
CA LEU A 76 -10.47 -2.39 8.64
C LEU A 76 -9.89 -2.23 7.23
N ILE A 77 -9.84 -0.99 6.76
CA ILE A 77 -9.46 -0.64 5.40
C ILE A 77 -8.25 0.31 5.43
N PRO A 78 -7.03 -0.19 5.74
CA PRO A 78 -5.83 0.61 5.57
C PRO A 78 -5.59 0.89 4.08
N LEU A 79 -5.55 2.17 3.72
CA LEU A 79 -5.30 2.61 2.36
C LEU A 79 -3.99 3.41 2.29
N ALA A 80 -3.45 3.49 1.08
CA ALA A 80 -2.37 4.41 0.76
C ALA A 80 -2.98 5.59 0.00
N ASN A 81 -2.62 5.74 -1.26
CA ASN A 81 -3.08 6.80 -2.15
C ASN A 81 -4.27 6.34 -3.02
N ALA A 82 -5.36 5.89 -2.39
CA ALA A 82 -6.50 5.29 -3.09
C ALA A 82 -7.28 6.28 -3.97
N PHE A 83 -7.25 7.58 -3.65
CA PHE A 83 -7.84 8.61 -4.53
C PHE A 83 -6.87 8.91 -5.67
N ARG A 84 -6.95 8.06 -6.70
CA ARG A 84 -6.17 8.17 -7.94
C ARG A 84 -6.89 7.52 -9.11
N THR A 85 -6.62 7.99 -10.32
CA THR A 85 -7.28 7.50 -11.54
C THR A 85 -7.08 6.00 -11.77
N THR A 86 -5.89 5.47 -11.51
CA THR A 86 -5.58 4.04 -11.71
C THR A 86 -6.24 3.11 -10.69
N PHE A 87 -6.87 3.65 -9.65
CA PHE A 87 -7.52 2.88 -8.58
C PHE A 87 -9.06 2.93 -8.65
N ARG A 88 -9.63 3.60 -9.66
CA ARG A 88 -11.09 3.77 -9.80
C ARG A 88 -11.87 2.45 -9.79
N THR A 89 -11.37 1.42 -10.46
CA THR A 89 -12.03 0.11 -10.50
C THR A 89 -12.02 -0.56 -9.14
N GLU A 90 -10.87 -0.60 -8.47
CA GLU A 90 -10.78 -1.15 -7.11
C GLU A 90 -11.63 -0.35 -6.12
N LEU A 91 -11.68 0.98 -6.26
CA LEU A 91 -12.50 1.86 -5.42
C LEU A 91 -14.00 1.58 -5.58
N ARG A 92 -14.47 1.29 -6.80
CA ARG A 92 -15.87 0.87 -7.05
C ARG A 92 -16.17 -0.48 -6.41
N MET A 93 -15.27 -1.44 -6.55
CA MET A 93 -15.42 -2.78 -5.97
C MET A 93 -15.44 -2.71 -4.45
N LEU A 94 -14.57 -1.89 -3.87
CA LEU A 94 -14.51 -1.66 -2.43
C LEU A 94 -15.76 -0.94 -1.92
N THR A 95 -16.28 0.05 -2.67
CA THR A 95 -17.55 0.73 -2.36
C THR A 95 -18.72 -0.25 -2.37
N ASP A 96 -18.78 -1.15 -3.35
CA ASP A 96 -19.80 -2.20 -3.41
C ASP A 96 -19.73 -3.15 -2.21
N LEU A 97 -18.53 -3.62 -1.88
CA LEU A 97 -18.31 -4.47 -0.70
C LEU A 97 -18.78 -3.78 0.59
N VAL A 98 -18.37 -2.52 0.82
CA VAL A 98 -18.77 -1.75 2.01
C VAL A 98 -20.29 -1.60 2.11
N LYS A 99 -20.99 -1.40 0.98
CA LYS A 99 -22.45 -1.30 0.96
C LYS A 99 -23.14 -2.61 1.31
N ARG A 100 -22.58 -3.75 0.90
CA ARG A 100 -23.13 -5.09 1.16
C ARG A 100 -22.81 -5.60 2.56
N LEU A 101 -21.76 -5.09 3.20
CA LEU A 101 -21.42 -5.41 4.58
C LEU A 101 -22.38 -4.72 5.57
N THR A 102 -22.87 -5.46 6.57
CA THR A 102 -23.67 -4.96 7.68
C THR A 102 -22.82 -4.56 8.89
N ILE A 103 -21.55 -4.98 8.91
CA ILE A 103 -20.57 -4.70 9.95
C ILE A 103 -19.94 -3.31 9.77
N PRO A 104 -19.40 -2.69 10.85
CA PRO A 104 -18.61 -1.46 10.75
C PRO A 104 -17.45 -1.59 9.77
N CYS A 105 -17.21 -0.53 8.99
CA CYS A 105 -16.15 -0.46 7.97
C CYS A 105 -15.32 0.81 8.19
N VAL A 106 -14.06 0.68 8.63
CA VAL A 106 -13.24 1.82 9.07
C VAL A 106 -12.05 2.03 8.13
N VAL A 107 -11.95 3.21 7.54
CA VAL A 107 -10.79 3.60 6.71
C VAL A 107 -9.72 4.22 7.57
N VAL A 108 -8.56 3.55 7.63
CA VAL A 108 -7.41 3.97 8.44
C VAL A 108 -6.33 4.52 7.52
N GLY A 109 -6.44 5.82 7.23
CA GLY A 109 -5.51 6.55 6.39
C GLY A 109 -5.81 6.33 4.91
N VAL A 110 -6.30 7.36 4.24
CA VAL A 110 -6.41 7.42 2.78
C VAL A 110 -5.78 8.72 2.27
N GLY A 111 -5.20 8.69 1.07
CA GLY A 111 -4.48 9.81 0.47
C GLY A 111 -4.87 10.09 -0.99
N LEU A 112 -4.76 11.36 -1.38
CA LEU A 112 -4.90 11.84 -2.76
C LEU A 112 -3.58 11.76 -3.53
N ALA A 113 -3.60 11.15 -4.71
CA ALA A 113 -2.48 11.23 -5.65
C ALA A 113 -2.58 12.51 -6.51
N ARG A 114 -1.77 13.52 -6.16
CA ARG A 114 -1.69 14.80 -6.88
C ARG A 114 -0.24 15.17 -7.22
N SER A 115 -0.03 15.75 -8.40
CA SER A 115 1.26 16.32 -8.80
C SER A 115 1.55 17.64 -8.08
N LEU A 116 2.81 17.89 -7.74
CA LEU A 116 3.27 19.12 -7.07
C LEU A 116 2.91 20.41 -7.84
N LYS A 117 2.84 20.33 -9.18
CA LYS A 117 2.56 21.49 -10.04
C LYS A 117 1.05 21.77 -10.23
N SER A 118 0.18 20.89 -9.71
CA SER A 118 -1.24 20.95 -10.02
C SER A 118 -2.03 21.74 -8.98
N ASN A 119 -2.64 22.84 -9.41
CA ASN A 119 -3.66 23.55 -8.64
C ASN A 119 -5.08 23.00 -8.85
N ARG A 120 -5.21 21.86 -9.55
CA ARG A 120 -6.52 21.25 -9.83
C ARG A 120 -6.99 20.42 -8.66
N TRP A 121 -8.29 20.53 -8.39
CA TRP A 121 -9.03 19.76 -7.38
C TRP A 121 -10.18 18.94 -7.97
N THR A 122 -10.20 18.86 -9.30
CA THR A 122 -11.11 18.02 -10.07
C THR A 122 -10.34 16.90 -10.72
N PHE A 123 -10.81 15.67 -10.52
CA PHE A 123 -10.16 14.47 -10.99
C PHE A 123 -11.16 13.48 -11.60
N LEU A 124 -10.67 12.62 -12.49
CA LEU A 124 -11.47 11.58 -13.14
C LEU A 124 -12.05 10.55 -12.16
N HIS A 125 -11.55 10.50 -10.93
CA HIS A 125 -11.95 9.57 -9.87
C HIS A 125 -12.87 10.19 -8.82
N ASP A 126 -13.34 11.43 -9.03
CA ASP A 126 -14.10 12.19 -8.04
C ASP A 126 -15.42 11.52 -7.66
N GLU A 127 -16.13 10.98 -8.65
CA GLU A 127 -17.40 10.28 -8.44
C GLU A 127 -17.18 9.01 -7.60
N GLU A 128 -16.19 8.18 -7.96
CA GLU A 128 -15.88 6.97 -7.20
C GLU A 128 -15.39 7.29 -5.78
N SER A 129 -14.58 8.33 -5.63
CA SER A 129 -14.04 8.74 -4.32
C SER A 129 -15.12 9.27 -3.41
N THR A 130 -16.01 10.11 -3.94
CA THR A 130 -17.15 10.64 -3.19
C THR A 130 -18.12 9.52 -2.80
N ALA A 131 -18.42 8.59 -3.72
CA ALA A 131 -19.28 7.44 -3.44
C ALA A 131 -18.68 6.52 -2.37
N PHE A 132 -17.37 6.28 -2.43
CA PHE A 132 -16.66 5.49 -1.43
C PHE A 132 -16.70 6.12 -0.04
N VAL A 133 -16.36 7.41 0.05
CA VAL A 133 -16.36 8.15 1.33
C VAL A 133 -17.75 8.13 1.95
N ARG A 134 -18.82 8.38 1.17
CA ARG A 134 -20.20 8.31 1.67
C ARG A 134 -20.56 6.92 2.18
N ALA A 135 -20.23 5.86 1.45
CA ALA A 135 -20.51 4.49 1.86
C ALA A 135 -19.79 4.12 3.17
N VAL A 136 -18.55 4.57 3.35
CA VAL A 136 -17.78 4.33 4.58
C VAL A 136 -18.36 5.12 5.76
N LEU A 137 -18.82 6.35 5.57
CA LEU A 137 -19.44 7.17 6.63
C LEU A 137 -20.78 6.62 7.13
N GLU A 138 -21.46 5.81 6.34
CA GLU A 138 -22.64 5.05 6.80
C GLU A 138 -22.27 3.90 7.76
N LYS A 139 -20.98 3.54 7.85
CA LYS A 139 -20.44 2.37 8.55
C LYS A 139 -19.33 2.69 9.56
N SER A 140 -18.95 3.96 9.71
CA SER A 140 -17.89 4.43 10.58
C SER A 140 -18.26 5.77 11.20
N SER A 141 -17.59 6.13 12.29
CA SER A 141 -17.85 7.42 12.95
C SER A 141 -17.07 8.55 12.29
N ILE A 142 -15.86 8.27 11.81
CA ILE A 142 -14.99 9.24 11.13
C ILE A 142 -13.95 8.53 10.27
N ILE A 143 -13.52 9.14 9.16
CA ILE A 143 -12.48 8.61 8.27
C ILE A 143 -11.10 9.21 8.60
N GLY A 144 -10.07 8.36 8.65
CA GLY A 144 -8.69 8.82 8.78
C GLY A 144 -8.08 9.16 7.42
N VAL A 145 -7.58 10.38 7.24
CA VAL A 145 -6.81 10.78 6.05
C VAL A 145 -5.32 10.96 6.37
N ARG A 146 -4.49 10.86 5.33
CA ARG A 146 -3.02 10.86 5.48
C ARG A 146 -2.40 12.25 5.65
N GLY A 147 -3.11 13.33 5.37
CA GLY A 147 -2.62 14.69 5.60
C GLY A 147 -3.55 15.78 5.07
N GLU A 148 -3.05 17.02 5.10
CA GLU A 148 -3.80 18.23 4.80
C GLU A 148 -4.22 18.39 3.32
N ILE A 149 -3.44 17.85 2.38
CA ILE A 149 -3.79 17.92 0.95
C ILE A 149 -5.02 17.06 0.66
N THR A 150 -5.10 15.89 1.30
CA THR A 150 -6.21 14.97 1.20
C THR A 150 -7.43 15.50 1.98
N ALA A 151 -7.21 16.09 3.15
CA ALA A 151 -8.25 16.80 3.89
C ALA A 151 -8.88 17.92 3.04
N GLU A 152 -8.06 18.74 2.39
CA GLU A 152 -8.52 19.80 1.51
C GLU A 152 -9.35 19.26 0.34
N TYR A 153 -8.89 18.16 -0.27
CA TYR A 153 -9.65 17.49 -1.31
C TYR A 153 -11.05 17.08 -0.86
N LEU A 154 -11.17 16.44 0.31
CA LEU A 154 -12.47 16.04 0.86
C LEU A 154 -13.34 17.25 1.23
N ARG A 155 -12.75 18.33 1.77
CA ARG A 155 -13.45 19.59 2.03
C ARG A 155 -14.09 20.14 0.77
N GLN A 156 -13.37 20.13 -0.35
CA GLN A 156 -13.88 20.59 -1.65
C GLN A 156 -14.96 19.67 -2.25
N LYS A 157 -15.07 18.42 -1.79
CA LYS A 157 -16.20 17.52 -2.11
C LYS A 157 -17.39 17.65 -1.14
N GLY A 158 -17.30 18.58 -0.19
CA GLY A 158 -18.37 18.90 0.75
C GLY A 158 -18.39 18.05 2.02
N PHE A 159 -17.31 17.33 2.33
CA PHE A 159 -17.15 16.63 3.61
C PHE A 159 -16.58 17.58 4.67
N VAL A 160 -16.95 17.35 5.93
CA VAL A 160 -16.67 18.26 7.05
C VAL A 160 -15.51 17.72 7.90
N PRO A 161 -14.42 18.49 8.09
CA PRO A 161 -13.33 18.13 9.00
C PRO A 161 -13.82 17.89 10.44
N GLU A 162 -13.20 16.95 11.15
CA GLU A 162 -13.51 16.51 12.52
C GLU A 162 -14.94 15.99 12.74
N LYS A 163 -15.69 15.79 11.65
CA LYS A 163 -17.00 15.13 11.65
C LYS A 163 -17.01 13.95 10.68
N ASP A 164 -16.66 14.20 9.42
CA ASP A 164 -16.61 13.16 8.40
C ASP A 164 -15.19 12.59 8.28
N PHE A 165 -14.16 13.41 8.48
CA PHE A 165 -12.77 12.93 8.43
C PHE A 165 -11.86 13.70 9.37
N THR A 166 -10.74 13.08 9.75
CA THR A 166 -9.66 13.72 10.50
C THR A 166 -8.29 13.30 9.96
N VAL A 167 -7.29 14.14 10.15
CA VAL A 167 -5.92 13.90 9.67
C VAL A 167 -5.14 13.07 10.69
N ILE A 168 -4.76 11.85 10.32
CA ILE A 168 -4.05 10.91 11.20
C ILE A 168 -2.63 10.58 10.74
N GLY A 169 -2.21 11.06 9.56
CA GLY A 169 -0.92 10.71 8.98
C GLY A 169 -0.85 9.27 8.44
N CYS A 170 0.36 8.76 8.28
CA CYS A 170 0.59 7.34 7.98
C CYS A 170 0.66 6.51 9.27
N PRO A 171 -0.14 5.43 9.41
CA PRO A 171 -0.10 4.56 10.59
C PRO A 171 1.27 3.97 10.91
N SER A 172 2.13 3.80 9.89
CA SER A 172 3.47 3.23 10.04
C SER A 172 4.33 3.90 11.12
N LEU A 173 4.17 5.20 11.37
CA LEU A 173 4.96 5.93 12.38
C LEU A 173 4.56 5.57 13.81
N TYR A 174 3.36 5.02 14.00
CA TYR A 174 2.84 4.62 15.31
C TYR A 174 3.20 3.18 15.67
N MET A 175 3.96 2.50 14.81
CA MET A 175 4.40 1.10 14.99
C MET A 175 4.89 0.83 16.41
N TYR A 176 5.71 1.71 16.97
CA TYR A 176 6.32 1.56 18.30
C TYR A 176 5.75 2.52 19.36
N GLY A 177 4.54 3.06 19.15
CA GLY A 177 3.93 3.99 20.10
C GLY A 177 4.86 5.15 20.47
N ASP A 178 4.99 5.44 21.78
CA ASP A 178 5.89 6.47 22.30
C ASP A 178 7.38 6.11 22.16
N ALA A 179 7.71 4.84 21.92
CA ALA A 179 9.08 4.35 21.78
C ALA A 179 9.60 4.45 20.33
N LEU A 180 9.13 5.45 19.57
CA LEU A 180 9.68 5.75 18.25
C LEU A 180 11.19 5.99 18.37
N PRO A 181 12.05 5.24 17.66
CA PRO A 181 13.49 5.35 17.83
C PRO A 181 14.01 6.75 17.49
N ALA A 182 14.87 7.29 18.35
CA ALA A 182 15.60 8.50 18.03
C ALA A 182 16.57 8.23 16.86
N PRO A 183 16.69 9.16 15.90
CA PRO A 183 17.67 9.03 14.83
C PRO A 183 19.08 9.06 15.43
N LYS A 184 19.93 8.15 14.99
CA LYS A 184 21.34 8.15 15.39
C LYS A 184 22.07 9.37 14.86
N GLN A 185 23.03 9.84 15.65
CA GLN A 185 23.96 10.89 15.26
C GLN A 185 25.20 10.22 14.66
N THR A 186 25.50 10.50 13.40
CA THR A 186 26.70 10.01 12.72
C THR A 186 27.33 11.15 11.93
N GLU A 187 28.63 11.08 11.63
CA GLU A 187 29.23 11.96 10.63
C GLU A 187 29.09 11.30 9.25
N LEU A 188 28.62 12.05 8.26
CA LEU A 188 28.43 11.53 6.91
C LEU A 188 29.71 11.74 6.09
N THR A 189 30.32 10.65 5.65
CA THR A 189 31.54 10.63 4.82
C THR A 189 31.33 9.74 3.59
N PRO A 190 32.18 9.80 2.56
CA PRO A 190 32.09 8.87 1.42
C PRO A 190 32.18 7.39 1.81
N ARG A 191 32.72 7.07 3.00
CA ARG A 191 32.80 5.71 3.56
C ARG A 191 31.57 5.29 4.38
N SER A 192 30.60 6.18 4.57
CA SER A 192 29.38 5.85 5.33
C SER A 192 28.54 4.80 4.61
N ARG A 193 27.85 3.95 5.37
CA ARG A 193 26.89 2.98 4.86
C ARG A 193 25.57 3.70 4.57
N VAL A 194 25.17 3.80 3.30
CA VAL A 194 24.04 4.65 2.91
C VAL A 194 23.03 3.85 2.12
N THR A 195 21.75 3.99 2.41
CA THR A 195 20.70 3.40 1.58
C THR A 195 19.99 4.46 0.76
N MET A 196 19.66 4.10 -0.47
CA MET A 196 18.86 4.93 -1.35
C MET A 196 17.63 4.20 -1.88
N ASN A 197 16.56 4.96 -2.10
CA ASN A 197 15.31 4.44 -2.62
C ASN A 197 14.65 5.42 -3.61
N PHE A 198 14.19 4.92 -4.75
CA PHE A 198 13.51 5.71 -5.77
C PHE A 198 12.67 4.84 -6.70
N LYS A 199 12.12 5.43 -7.77
CA LYS A 199 11.36 4.74 -8.82
C LYS A 199 11.82 5.25 -10.18
N ALA A 200 11.73 4.40 -11.20
CA ALA A 200 12.06 4.80 -12.57
C ALA A 200 11.22 6.00 -13.06
N GLY A 201 9.93 6.04 -12.70
CA GLY A 201 9.00 7.10 -13.13
C GLY A 201 9.06 8.39 -12.30
N LEU A 202 10.25 8.83 -11.85
CA LEU A 202 10.44 10.16 -11.26
C LEU A 202 10.65 11.22 -12.35
N PRO A 203 10.45 12.51 -12.03
CA PRO A 203 11.00 13.58 -12.86
C PRO A 203 12.49 13.36 -13.11
N GLU A 204 12.94 13.53 -14.35
CA GLU A 204 14.31 13.21 -14.79
C GLU A 204 15.37 13.88 -13.92
N HIS A 205 15.23 15.18 -13.64
CA HIS A 205 16.18 15.93 -12.82
C HIS A 205 16.29 15.39 -11.39
N LEU A 206 15.17 14.96 -10.79
CA LEU A 206 15.17 14.36 -9.45
C LEU A 206 15.80 12.96 -9.47
N TYR A 207 15.52 12.16 -10.50
CA TYR A 207 16.13 10.85 -10.65
C TYR A 207 17.66 10.95 -10.79
N THR A 208 18.13 11.81 -11.70
CA THR A 208 19.56 12.05 -11.95
C THR A 208 20.26 12.47 -10.67
N PHE A 209 19.67 13.45 -9.96
CA PHE A 209 20.18 13.89 -8.67
C PHE A 209 20.33 12.74 -7.67
N LEU A 210 19.26 11.97 -7.42
CA LEU A 210 19.30 10.87 -6.45
C LEU A 210 20.35 9.81 -6.78
N ARG A 211 20.50 9.47 -8.06
CA ARG A 211 21.51 8.51 -8.53
C ARG A 211 22.92 9.04 -8.26
N GLU A 212 23.22 10.25 -8.72
CA GLU A 212 24.55 10.87 -8.56
C GLU A 212 24.92 11.04 -7.08
N GLN A 213 23.98 11.44 -6.22
CA GLN A 213 24.24 11.52 -4.78
C GLN A 213 24.55 10.14 -4.17
N GLY A 214 23.95 9.06 -4.69
CA GLY A 214 24.23 7.70 -4.27
C GLY A 214 25.62 7.22 -4.69
N GLU A 215 26.10 7.65 -5.86
CA GLU A 215 27.42 7.32 -6.40
C GLU A 215 28.58 7.94 -5.59
N ARG A 216 28.29 8.96 -4.77
CA ARG A 216 29.28 9.62 -3.90
C ARG A 216 29.69 8.78 -2.67
N PHE A 217 29.02 7.65 -2.44
CA PHE A 217 29.34 6.75 -1.33
C PHE A 217 29.89 5.41 -1.83
N ASP A 218 30.95 4.94 -1.19
CA ASP A 218 31.58 3.65 -1.47
C ASP A 218 30.66 2.47 -1.14
N HIS A 219 29.78 2.67 -0.15
CA HIS A 219 28.90 1.63 0.40
C HIS A 219 27.41 1.99 0.25
N SER A 220 27.01 2.70 -0.81
CA SER A 220 25.58 2.92 -1.05
C SER A 220 24.87 1.66 -1.55
N VAL A 221 23.66 1.42 -1.03
CA VAL A 221 22.80 0.29 -1.42
C VAL A 221 21.45 0.82 -1.89
N PHE A 222 21.01 0.38 -3.07
CA PHE A 222 19.68 0.65 -3.59
C PHE A 222 18.67 -0.38 -3.07
N ILE A 223 17.68 0.06 -2.30
CA ILE A 223 16.61 -0.81 -1.80
C ILE A 223 15.44 -0.77 -2.77
N THR A 224 15.22 -1.89 -3.45
CA THR A 224 14.07 -2.08 -4.34
C THR A 224 12.78 -2.23 -3.55
N GLN A 225 11.69 -1.71 -4.12
CA GLN A 225 10.39 -1.72 -3.45
C GLN A 225 9.25 -2.09 -4.39
N VAL A 226 9.54 -2.30 -5.68
CA VAL A 226 8.53 -2.67 -6.69
C VAL A 226 8.69 -4.14 -7.03
N ILE A 227 7.56 -4.83 -7.18
CA ILE A 227 7.56 -6.29 -7.35
C ILE A 227 8.37 -6.73 -8.58
N GLU A 228 8.32 -5.98 -9.68
CA GLU A 228 9.11 -6.26 -10.88
C GLU A 228 10.62 -6.10 -10.62
N GLU A 229 11.03 -5.12 -9.81
CA GLU A 229 12.45 -4.98 -9.42
C GLU A 229 12.91 -6.20 -8.61
N ILE A 230 12.05 -6.67 -7.70
CA ILE A 230 12.37 -7.81 -6.85
C ILE A 230 12.35 -9.13 -7.64
N ARG A 231 11.47 -9.28 -8.65
CA ARG A 231 11.50 -10.43 -9.57
C ARG A 231 12.81 -10.48 -10.35
N MET A 232 13.32 -9.32 -10.78
CA MET A 232 14.63 -9.25 -11.40
C MET A 232 15.74 -9.73 -10.44
N LEU A 233 15.71 -9.30 -9.17
CA LEU A 233 16.68 -9.77 -8.17
C LEU A 233 16.52 -11.24 -7.82
N TYR A 234 15.30 -11.77 -7.78
CA TYR A 234 15.04 -13.12 -7.29
C TYR A 234 15.21 -14.20 -8.36
N VAL A 235 14.65 -13.99 -9.57
CA VAL A 235 14.64 -14.98 -10.66
C VAL A 235 15.23 -14.47 -11.97
N GLY A 236 15.77 -13.24 -11.99
CA GLY A 236 16.34 -12.66 -13.21
C GLY A 236 15.31 -12.28 -14.27
N ASP A 237 14.04 -12.09 -13.89
CA ASP A 237 12.99 -11.61 -14.79
C ASP A 237 13.29 -10.16 -15.20
N PRO A 238 13.52 -9.85 -16.50
CA PRO A 238 13.97 -8.53 -16.91
C PRO A 238 13.00 -7.41 -16.54
N TYR A 239 13.46 -6.44 -15.75
CA TYR A 239 12.68 -5.25 -15.41
C TYR A 239 12.48 -4.32 -16.61
N ILE A 240 13.53 -4.15 -17.43
CA ILE A 240 13.51 -3.36 -18.65
C ILE A 240 13.12 -4.27 -19.82
N THR A 241 12.00 -3.96 -20.46
CA THR A 241 11.41 -4.69 -21.59
C THR A 241 11.17 -3.74 -22.76
N ASP A 242 10.91 -4.29 -23.95
CA ASP A 242 10.58 -3.47 -25.13
C ASP A 242 9.35 -2.58 -24.91
N ASP A 243 8.40 -3.02 -24.08
CA ASP A 243 7.15 -2.28 -23.80
C ASP A 243 7.34 -1.08 -22.86
N ASN A 244 8.41 -1.06 -22.06
CA ASN A 244 8.62 -0.06 -21.02
C ASN A 244 9.94 0.72 -21.13
N ARG A 245 10.85 0.33 -22.03
CA ARG A 245 12.18 0.95 -22.18
C ARG A 245 12.15 2.47 -22.35
N ASP A 246 11.15 3.01 -23.04
CA ASP A 246 11.01 4.45 -23.28
C ASP A 246 10.53 5.22 -22.04
N LYS A 247 10.06 4.52 -21.00
CA LYS A 247 9.54 5.09 -19.75
C LYS A 247 10.52 4.94 -18.59
N ILE A 248 11.64 4.25 -18.80
CA ILE A 248 12.66 3.98 -17.80
C ILE A 248 13.93 4.74 -18.20
N PRO A 249 14.56 5.48 -17.27
CA PRO A 249 15.85 6.09 -17.54
C PRO A 249 16.87 5.05 -18.03
N ALA A 250 17.64 5.40 -19.06
CA ALA A 250 18.55 4.44 -19.72
C ALA A 250 19.63 3.87 -18.78
N ASP A 251 19.96 4.59 -17.72
CA ASP A 251 20.95 4.24 -16.69
C ASP A 251 20.30 3.77 -15.37
N TYR A 252 19.00 3.44 -15.38
CA TYR A 252 18.32 2.86 -14.22
C TYR A 252 18.98 1.54 -13.83
N PRO A 253 19.39 1.30 -12.57
CA PRO A 253 20.35 0.26 -12.23
C PRO A 253 19.80 -1.18 -12.29
N MET A 254 18.57 -1.39 -12.77
CA MET A 254 17.90 -2.69 -12.88
C MET A 254 18.23 -3.40 -14.20
N HIS A 255 19.53 -3.67 -14.43
CA HIS A 255 20.03 -4.54 -15.50
C HIS A 255 21.34 -5.22 -15.07
N PHE A 256 21.65 -6.42 -15.58
CA PHE A 256 22.82 -7.20 -15.12
C PHE A 256 24.19 -6.56 -15.42
N THR A 257 24.26 -5.62 -16.37
CA THR A 257 25.49 -4.90 -16.67
C THR A 257 25.75 -3.72 -15.72
N SER A 258 24.76 -3.32 -14.93
CA SER A 258 24.89 -2.22 -13.96
C SER A 258 25.98 -2.54 -12.93
N PRO A 259 26.91 -1.61 -12.64
CA PRO A 259 27.90 -1.78 -11.57
C PRO A 259 27.25 -2.12 -10.24
N MET A 260 26.16 -1.42 -9.89
CA MET A 260 25.42 -1.67 -8.64
C MET A 260 24.89 -3.10 -8.55
N MET A 261 24.43 -3.68 -9.66
CA MET A 261 23.91 -5.05 -9.70
C MET A 261 25.03 -6.08 -9.58
N ARG A 262 26.21 -5.80 -10.16
CA ARG A 262 27.39 -6.68 -10.13
C ARG A 262 28.11 -6.66 -8.79
N ASP A 263 28.07 -5.52 -8.10
CA ASP A 263 28.75 -5.31 -6.82
C ASP A 263 27.84 -5.62 -5.61
N ASP A 264 26.68 -6.25 -5.84
CA ASP A 264 25.66 -6.59 -4.83
C ASP A 264 25.12 -5.39 -4.03
N ARG A 265 25.07 -4.21 -4.68
CA ARG A 265 24.60 -2.95 -4.11
C ARG A 265 23.11 -2.71 -4.36
N ILE A 266 22.35 -3.74 -4.75
CA ILE A 266 20.90 -3.67 -4.96
C ILE A 266 20.26 -4.83 -4.20
N VAL A 267 19.34 -4.50 -3.29
CA VAL A 267 18.67 -5.49 -2.44
C VAL A 267 17.15 -5.38 -2.55
N GLY A 268 16.47 -6.51 -2.44
CA GLY A 268 15.03 -6.60 -2.28
C GLY A 268 14.63 -6.88 -0.83
N VAL A 269 13.47 -6.38 -0.45
CA VAL A 269 12.88 -6.55 0.89
C VAL A 269 11.46 -7.08 0.75
N LEU A 270 11.11 -8.16 1.45
CA LEU A 270 9.75 -8.74 1.40
C LEU A 270 9.07 -8.85 2.76
N ASP A 271 9.78 -8.51 3.83
CA ASP A 271 9.25 -8.45 5.17
C ASP A 271 9.83 -7.24 5.93
N MET A 272 9.09 -6.79 6.95
CA MET A 272 9.47 -5.62 7.72
C MET A 272 10.69 -5.85 8.60
N GLU A 273 10.83 -7.04 9.17
CA GLU A 273 11.86 -7.33 10.17
C GLU A 273 13.24 -7.31 9.52
N SER A 274 13.41 -8.02 8.41
CA SER A 274 14.63 -8.01 7.59
C SER A 274 14.96 -6.60 7.12
N TRP A 275 13.94 -5.83 6.70
CA TRP A 275 14.14 -4.46 6.23
C TRP A 275 14.64 -3.54 7.35
N ILE A 276 13.96 -3.50 8.50
CA ILE A 276 14.35 -2.66 9.65
C ILE A 276 15.70 -3.13 10.22
N THR A 277 15.94 -4.44 10.29
CA THR A 277 17.21 -4.99 10.79
C THR A 277 18.38 -4.59 9.91
N PHE A 278 18.24 -4.69 8.58
CA PHE A 278 19.26 -4.19 7.66
C PHE A 278 19.48 -2.68 7.79
N LEU A 279 18.40 -1.91 7.93
CA LEU A 279 18.48 -0.45 8.04
C LEU A 279 19.20 -0.01 9.32
N LYS A 280 19.03 -0.68 10.46
CA LYS A 280 19.74 -0.34 11.72
C LYS A 280 21.27 -0.25 11.56
N GLU A 281 21.81 -0.99 10.60
CA GLU A 281 23.22 -0.99 10.26
C GLU A 281 23.64 0.18 9.34
N GLN A 282 22.72 1.00 8.85
CA GLN A 282 23.01 2.05 7.84
C GLN A 282 23.14 3.41 8.50
N ASP A 283 24.10 4.21 8.10
CA ASP A 283 24.41 5.54 8.68
C ASP A 283 23.41 6.61 8.24
N PHE A 284 22.91 6.50 7.01
CA PHE A 284 21.96 7.44 6.46
C PHE A 284 21.08 6.76 5.40
N ASN A 285 19.85 7.24 5.27
CA ASN A 285 18.96 6.81 4.20
C ASN A 285 18.36 8.03 3.49
N PHE A 286 18.34 8.04 2.16
CA PHE A 286 17.64 9.09 1.42
C PHE A 286 16.87 8.56 0.23
N GLY A 287 15.85 9.30 -0.22
CA GLY A 287 15.12 8.89 -1.40
C GLY A 287 13.73 9.48 -1.52
N SER A 288 12.99 9.00 -2.52
CA SER A 288 11.66 9.51 -2.88
C SER A 288 10.51 8.59 -2.48
N ARG A 289 10.78 7.38 -1.98
CA ARG A 289 9.74 6.45 -1.51
C ARG A 289 9.45 6.72 -0.05
N ILE A 290 8.27 7.26 0.23
CA ILE A 290 7.85 7.56 1.61
C ILE A 290 8.05 6.40 2.57
N HIS A 291 7.60 5.18 2.23
CA HIS A 291 7.72 4.04 3.14
C HIS A 291 9.15 3.51 3.29
N GLY A 292 10.03 3.69 2.29
CA GLY A 292 11.45 3.39 2.46
C GLY A 292 12.12 4.32 3.45
N ASN A 293 11.77 5.60 3.41
CA ASN A 293 12.25 6.58 4.38
C ASN A 293 11.63 6.38 5.77
N ILE A 294 10.35 5.99 5.84
CA ILE A 294 9.70 5.63 7.12
C ILE A 294 10.36 4.38 7.73
N ALA A 295 10.70 3.37 6.94
CA ALA A 295 11.43 2.20 7.45
C ALA A 295 12.75 2.62 8.12
N ALA A 296 13.45 3.62 7.57
CA ALA A 296 14.66 4.17 8.17
C ALA A 296 14.37 4.90 9.49
N VAL A 297 13.30 5.69 9.58
CA VAL A 297 12.85 6.30 10.86
C VAL A 297 12.59 5.22 11.91
N LEU A 298 11.85 4.16 11.54
CA LEU A 298 11.57 3.02 12.41
C LEU A 298 12.83 2.22 12.81
N ALA A 299 13.92 2.35 12.05
CA ALA A 299 15.21 1.77 12.37
C ALA A 299 16.10 2.69 13.23
N GLY A 300 15.66 3.92 13.52
CA GLY A 300 16.50 4.93 14.20
C GLY A 300 17.61 5.48 13.30
N VAL A 301 17.43 5.45 11.98
CA VAL A 301 18.39 5.95 10.99
C VAL A 301 17.93 7.32 10.52
N PRO A 302 18.80 8.35 10.52
CA PRO A 302 18.45 9.65 9.95
C PRO A 302 18.07 9.49 8.48
N CYS A 303 17.00 10.14 8.05
CA CYS A 303 16.57 10.04 6.66
C CYS A 303 16.12 11.36 6.04
N TRP A 304 16.32 11.47 4.72
CA TRP A 304 15.92 12.63 3.94
C TRP A 304 15.03 12.26 2.76
N ILE A 305 13.90 12.96 2.67
CA ILE A 305 12.90 12.73 1.63
C ILE A 305 13.07 13.73 0.49
N PHE A 306 13.07 13.20 -0.73
CA PHE A 306 12.97 13.98 -1.95
C PHE A 306 11.60 13.73 -2.59
N ALA A 307 10.64 14.60 -2.29
CA ALA A 307 9.25 14.42 -2.69
C ALA A 307 9.06 14.73 -4.18
N GLY A 308 8.74 13.69 -4.96
CA GLY A 308 8.36 13.85 -6.37
C GLY A 308 6.88 14.19 -6.60
N ASP A 309 6.03 14.00 -5.58
CA ASP A 309 4.59 14.29 -5.65
C ASP A 309 4.01 14.66 -4.28
N CYS A 310 2.77 15.17 -4.27
CA CYS A 310 2.11 15.65 -3.05
C CYS A 310 1.91 14.56 -1.99
N ARG A 311 1.82 13.28 -2.37
CA ARG A 311 1.56 12.19 -1.41
C ARG A 311 2.71 12.02 -0.43
N VAL A 312 3.93 12.18 -0.96
CA VAL A 312 5.16 12.06 -0.17
C VAL A 312 5.34 13.31 0.69
N LYS A 313 5.17 14.50 0.09
CA LYS A 313 5.30 15.78 0.79
C LYS A 313 4.32 15.90 1.96
N GLU A 314 3.05 15.58 1.73
CA GLU A 314 2.00 15.63 2.75
C GLU A 314 2.33 14.79 3.99
N LEU A 315 2.81 13.56 3.77
CA LEU A 315 3.19 12.66 4.87
C LEU A 315 4.46 13.10 5.58
N ALA A 316 5.44 13.62 4.83
CA ALA A 316 6.66 14.15 5.40
C ALA A 316 6.36 15.38 6.27
N ASP A 317 5.50 16.28 5.80
CA ASP A 317 5.07 17.47 6.55
C ASP A 317 4.34 17.08 7.84
N TYR A 318 3.36 16.18 7.76
CA TYR A 318 2.58 15.79 8.95
C TYR A 318 3.45 15.13 10.03
N HIS A 319 4.42 14.31 9.62
CA HIS A 319 5.29 13.57 10.54
C HIS A 319 6.62 14.27 10.84
N HIS A 320 6.81 15.50 10.36
CA HIS A 320 8.07 16.24 10.49
C HIS A 320 9.29 15.44 10.02
N ILE A 321 9.19 14.74 8.89
CA ILE A 321 10.35 14.07 8.29
C ILE A 321 11.04 15.07 7.36
N PRO A 322 12.37 15.28 7.47
CA PRO A 322 13.10 16.20 6.59
C PRO A 322 12.81 15.93 5.12
N CYS A 323 12.35 16.97 4.41
CA CYS A 323 11.86 16.81 3.06
C CYS A 323 12.12 18.06 2.21
N ILE A 324 12.49 17.83 0.95
CA ILE A 324 12.46 18.84 -0.10
C ILE A 324 11.62 18.35 -1.27
N THR A 325 10.98 19.25 -2.02
CA THR A 325 10.24 18.85 -3.22
C THR A 325 11.16 18.83 -4.43
N ALA A 326 10.80 18.05 -5.45
CA ALA A 326 11.52 18.02 -6.71
C ALA A 326 11.64 19.42 -7.37
N ASN A 327 10.70 20.32 -7.13
CA ASN A 327 10.72 21.65 -7.73
C ASN A 327 11.65 22.63 -7.00
N ASP A 328 12.02 22.33 -5.75
CA ASP A 328 12.85 23.19 -4.91
C ASP A 328 14.32 22.74 -4.90
N LEU A 329 14.67 21.70 -5.67
CA LEU A 329 16.04 21.27 -5.87
C LEU A 329 16.84 22.33 -6.65
N THR A 330 18.02 22.64 -6.14
CA THR A 330 18.99 23.56 -6.76
C THR A 330 20.28 22.83 -7.13
N GLU A 331 21.05 23.39 -8.06
CA GLU A 331 22.29 22.75 -8.58
C GLU A 331 23.40 22.63 -7.53
N ASP A 332 23.42 23.51 -6.52
CA ASP A 332 24.38 23.52 -5.42
C ASP A 332 24.00 22.60 -4.26
N MET A 333 22.82 21.97 -4.32
CA MET A 333 22.35 21.07 -3.27
C MET A 333 23.08 19.73 -3.32
N ASP A 334 23.39 19.18 -2.16
CA ASP A 334 24.06 17.90 -2.06
C ASP A 334 23.75 17.21 -0.72
N VAL A 335 23.76 15.87 -0.68
CA VAL A 335 23.30 15.13 0.51
C VAL A 335 24.17 15.32 1.74
N PHE A 336 25.46 15.65 1.60
CA PHE A 336 26.35 15.92 2.74
C PHE A 336 25.99 17.25 3.39
N SER A 337 25.90 18.32 2.60
CA SER A 337 25.50 19.63 3.09
C SER A 337 24.10 19.62 3.68
N GLN A 338 23.18 18.87 3.08
CA GLN A 338 21.84 18.69 3.63
C GLN A 338 21.93 17.98 4.99
N TYR A 339 22.62 16.84 5.06
CA TYR A 339 22.77 16.07 6.30
C TYR A 339 23.30 16.91 7.47
N GLU A 340 24.36 17.67 7.23
CA GLU A 340 25.00 18.51 8.26
C GLU A 340 24.06 19.60 8.81
N LYS A 341 23.19 20.17 7.97
CA LYS A 341 22.33 21.31 8.32
C LYS A 341 21.01 20.92 8.98
N THR A 342 20.69 19.62 9.05
CA THR A 342 19.36 19.16 9.46
C THR A 342 19.34 18.52 10.82
N ASP A 343 18.41 19.01 11.65
CA ASP A 343 18.00 18.31 12.84
C ASP A 343 17.03 17.18 12.48
N TYR A 344 17.52 15.95 12.51
CA TYR A 344 16.69 14.76 12.27
C TYR A 344 15.78 14.43 13.45
N SER A 345 16.05 14.94 14.65
CA SER A 345 15.23 14.67 15.84
C SER A 345 13.84 15.32 15.77
N GLN A 346 13.63 16.26 14.83
CA GLN A 346 12.34 16.92 14.60
C GLN A 346 11.18 15.93 14.32
N VAL A 347 11.48 14.72 13.81
CA VAL A 347 10.48 13.64 13.62
C VAL A 347 9.81 13.21 14.93
N LEU A 348 10.53 13.32 16.05
CA LEU A 348 10.03 13.04 17.39
C LEU A 348 9.17 14.18 17.93
N ALA A 349 9.38 15.41 17.47
CA ALA A 349 8.65 16.58 17.93
C ALA A 349 7.17 16.47 17.52
N GLY A 350 6.27 16.50 18.50
CA GLY A 350 4.83 16.34 18.28
C GLY A 350 4.36 14.89 18.09
N HIS A 351 5.26 13.89 18.19
CA HIS A 351 4.91 12.49 17.91
C HIS A 351 3.93 11.94 18.95
N GLY A 352 4.11 12.29 20.22
CA GLY A 352 3.22 11.85 21.30
C GLY A 352 1.79 12.37 21.12
N GLU A 353 1.63 13.61 20.66
CA GLU A 353 0.34 14.23 20.34
C GLU A 353 -0.31 13.57 19.11
N ARG A 354 0.47 13.37 18.04
CA ARG A 354 0.00 12.65 16.83
C ARG A 354 -0.43 11.21 17.15
N LEU A 355 0.32 10.51 18.01
CA LEU A 355 -0.06 9.19 18.50
C LEU A 355 -1.36 9.24 19.28
N THR A 356 -1.52 10.20 20.19
CA THR A 356 -2.77 10.39 20.95
C THR A 356 -3.95 10.55 20.00
N HIS A 357 -3.83 11.46 19.03
CA HIS A 357 -4.85 11.71 18.03
C HIS A 357 -5.18 10.46 17.20
N TYR A 358 -4.17 9.68 16.82
CA TYR A 358 -4.38 8.40 16.12
C TYR A 358 -5.13 7.39 16.98
N LEU A 359 -4.82 7.26 18.27
CA LEU A 359 -5.51 6.36 19.18
C LEU A 359 -6.95 6.83 19.44
N ASP A 360 -7.18 8.13 19.60
CA ASP A 360 -8.51 8.72 19.73
C ASP A 360 -9.37 8.46 18.47
N PHE A 361 -8.76 8.54 17.29
CA PHE A 361 -9.41 8.16 16.02
C PHE A 361 -9.85 6.68 16.00
N LEU A 362 -9.00 5.77 16.49
CA LEU A 362 -9.34 4.34 16.59
C LEU A 362 -10.48 4.14 17.59
N ASP A 363 -10.43 4.82 18.74
CA ASP A 363 -11.44 4.73 19.80
C ASP A 363 -12.79 5.29 19.36
N ALA A 364 -12.80 6.43 18.66
CA ALA A 364 -13.99 7.02 18.08
C ALA A 364 -14.69 6.05 17.11
N ASN A 365 -13.91 5.25 16.38
CA ASN A 365 -14.41 4.19 15.51
C ASN A 365 -14.62 2.84 16.20
N LYS A 366 -14.41 2.75 17.52
CA LYS A 366 -14.54 1.53 18.32
C LYS A 366 -13.65 0.37 17.84
N VAL A 367 -12.53 0.69 17.22
CA VAL A 367 -11.55 -0.30 16.77
C VAL A 367 -10.87 -0.88 18.02
N PRO A 368 -10.91 -2.21 18.24
CA PRO A 368 -10.16 -2.81 19.35
C PRO A 368 -8.67 -2.59 19.13
N ARG A 369 -7.95 -2.23 20.19
CA ARG A 369 -6.52 -1.97 20.15
C ARG A 369 -5.86 -2.30 21.48
N ILE A 370 -4.56 -2.53 21.45
CA ILE A 370 -3.74 -2.58 22.66
C ILE A 370 -3.59 -1.18 23.29
N SER A 371 -3.10 -1.12 24.53
CA SER A 371 -2.85 0.16 25.20
C SER A 371 -1.68 0.93 24.57
N ARG A 372 -1.59 2.22 24.88
CA ARG A 372 -0.48 3.08 24.43
C ARG A 372 0.87 2.57 24.95
N GLU A 373 0.89 2.12 26.20
CA GLU A 373 2.07 1.56 26.87
C GLU A 373 2.48 0.25 26.19
N ALA A 374 1.52 -0.62 25.85
CA ALA A 374 1.78 -1.87 25.15
C ALA A 374 2.35 -1.65 23.74
N LEU A 375 1.88 -0.62 23.01
CA LEU A 375 2.45 -0.23 21.71
C LEU A 375 3.94 0.14 21.81
N GLY A 376 4.35 0.77 22.91
CA GLY A 376 5.76 1.08 23.21
C GLY A 376 6.63 -0.13 23.55
N GLY A 377 6.02 -1.27 23.87
CA GLY A 377 6.71 -2.52 24.20
C GLY A 377 7.24 -3.27 22.97
N ARG A 378 7.95 -4.39 23.20
CA ARG A 378 8.47 -5.30 22.15
C ARG A 378 7.90 -6.73 22.22
N ASP A 379 6.81 -6.88 22.96
CA ASP A 379 6.15 -8.17 23.22
C ASP A 379 4.63 -8.02 23.16
N THR A 380 4.15 -7.49 22.05
CA THR A 380 2.72 -7.49 21.71
C THR A 380 2.30 -8.85 21.16
N PRO A 381 0.99 -9.17 21.12
CA PRO A 381 0.51 -10.38 20.43
C PRO A 381 1.01 -10.48 18.99
N TYR A 382 1.09 -9.34 18.29
CA TYR A 382 1.63 -9.28 16.93
C TYR A 382 3.14 -9.60 16.88
N ASP A 383 3.93 -9.08 17.82
CA ASP A 383 5.37 -9.40 17.86
C ASP A 383 5.61 -10.88 18.13
N ARG A 384 4.82 -11.52 18.99
CA ARG A 384 4.90 -12.97 19.25
C ARG A 384 4.52 -13.79 18.04
N MET A 385 3.45 -13.39 17.34
CA MET A 385 3.02 -14.02 16.10
C MET A 385 4.10 -13.94 15.02
N GLN A 386 4.74 -12.77 14.85
CA GLN A 386 5.79 -12.61 13.83
C GLN A 386 7.08 -13.39 14.18
N LYS A 387 7.49 -13.43 15.46
CA LYS A 387 8.66 -14.19 15.91
C LYS A 387 8.57 -15.70 15.67
N ALA A 388 7.37 -16.24 15.45
CA ALA A 388 7.17 -17.64 15.13
C ALA A 388 7.68 -18.02 13.73
N HIS A 389 8.01 -17.03 12.89
CA HIS A 389 8.38 -17.23 11.49
C HIS A 389 9.79 -16.74 11.20
N ALA A 390 10.51 -17.48 10.36
CA ALA A 390 11.77 -16.98 9.82
C ALA A 390 11.49 -15.88 8.79
N GLY A 391 12.09 -14.69 8.98
CA GLY A 391 12.08 -13.64 7.95
C GLY A 391 12.75 -14.10 6.66
N HIS A 392 12.51 -13.37 5.55
CA HIS A 392 13.04 -13.74 4.23
C HIS A 392 14.49 -13.30 4.02
N GLY A 393 15.02 -12.49 4.93
CA GLY A 393 16.30 -11.81 4.72
C GLY A 393 16.23 -10.80 3.57
N LEU A 394 17.40 -10.34 3.14
CA LEU A 394 17.52 -9.50 1.95
C LEU A 394 17.58 -10.38 0.70
N ILE A 395 16.92 -9.92 -0.36
CA ILE A 395 17.00 -10.56 -1.66
C ILE A 395 18.17 -9.95 -2.43
N HIS A 396 19.21 -10.74 -2.58
CA HIS A 396 20.39 -10.41 -3.37
C HIS A 396 20.22 -10.83 -4.84
N SER A 397 21.00 -10.18 -5.70
CA SER A 397 20.94 -10.34 -7.16
C SER A 397 21.05 -11.80 -7.59
N PHE A 398 20.13 -12.22 -8.47
CA PHE A 398 20.07 -13.56 -9.06
C PHE A 398 21.40 -13.93 -9.75
N ALA A 399 22.01 -12.96 -10.44
CA ALA A 399 23.26 -13.17 -11.17
C ALA A 399 24.47 -13.46 -10.28
N LEU A 400 24.39 -13.11 -8.99
CA LEU A 400 25.48 -13.33 -8.03
C LEU A 400 25.33 -14.63 -7.23
N GLN A 401 24.19 -15.31 -7.36
CA GLN A 401 23.96 -16.60 -6.72
C GLN A 401 24.72 -17.71 -7.45
N ASP A 402 25.10 -18.76 -6.71
CA ASP A 402 25.63 -19.96 -7.34
C ASP A 402 24.57 -20.68 -8.19
N THR A 403 25.01 -21.54 -9.12
CA THR A 403 24.12 -22.23 -10.06
C THR A 403 23.08 -23.12 -9.37
N LYS A 404 23.40 -23.67 -8.19
CA LYS A 404 22.47 -24.52 -7.44
C LYS A 404 21.34 -23.67 -6.87
N GLU A 405 21.67 -22.52 -6.28
CA GLU A 405 20.70 -21.57 -5.74
C GLU A 405 19.85 -20.94 -6.85
N GLN A 406 20.46 -20.56 -7.98
CA GLN A 406 19.72 -20.11 -9.17
C GLN A 406 18.70 -21.16 -9.63
N GLY A 407 19.14 -22.42 -9.76
CA GLY A 407 18.27 -23.54 -10.13
C GLY A 407 17.11 -23.75 -9.14
N ARG A 408 17.39 -23.64 -7.84
CA ARG A 408 16.37 -23.74 -6.78
C ARG A 408 15.32 -22.64 -6.91
N ARG A 409 15.74 -21.36 -6.97
CA ARG A 409 14.84 -20.21 -7.08
C ARG A 409 13.93 -20.30 -8.32
N LEU A 410 14.50 -20.63 -9.48
CA LEU A 410 13.72 -20.81 -10.72
C LEU A 410 12.73 -21.96 -10.60
N SER A 411 13.15 -23.11 -10.05
CA SER A 411 12.28 -24.28 -9.90
C SER A 411 11.07 -23.97 -9.00
N GLU A 412 11.31 -23.33 -7.86
CA GLU A 412 10.24 -22.93 -6.94
C GLU A 412 9.30 -21.89 -7.56
N TYR A 413 9.87 -20.84 -8.16
CA TYR A 413 9.09 -19.76 -8.76
C TYR A 413 8.21 -20.25 -9.90
N PHE A 414 8.76 -21.02 -10.86
CA PHE A 414 7.98 -21.54 -11.97
C PHE A 414 6.99 -22.62 -11.54
N SER A 415 7.26 -23.35 -10.46
CA SER A 415 6.28 -24.28 -9.88
C SER A 415 5.10 -23.53 -9.27
N SER A 416 5.36 -22.46 -8.51
CA SER A 416 4.31 -21.58 -7.98
C SER A 416 3.51 -20.92 -9.11
N LEU A 417 4.19 -20.39 -10.12
CA LEU A 417 3.55 -19.76 -11.29
C LEU A 417 2.68 -20.74 -12.07
N ARG A 418 3.11 -22.01 -12.24
CA ARG A 418 2.29 -23.05 -12.86
C ARG A 418 1.04 -23.34 -12.06
N ARG A 419 1.15 -23.43 -10.73
CA ARG A 419 0.03 -23.66 -9.82
C ARG A 419 -0.99 -22.51 -9.90
N GLU A 420 -0.55 -21.26 -9.78
CA GLU A 420 -1.44 -20.09 -9.89
C GLU A 420 -2.12 -20.03 -11.27
N ARG A 421 -1.39 -20.31 -12.36
CA ARG A 421 -1.98 -20.39 -13.71
C ARG A 421 -3.06 -21.47 -13.81
N GLN A 422 -2.86 -22.64 -13.20
CA GLN A 422 -3.86 -23.71 -13.19
C GLN A 422 -5.11 -23.31 -12.40
N GLU A 423 -4.96 -22.62 -11.28
CA GLU A 423 -6.07 -22.12 -10.46
C GLU A 423 -6.86 -21.02 -11.18
N LEU A 424 -6.17 -20.10 -11.85
CA LEU A 424 -6.78 -19.08 -12.69
C LEU A 424 -7.55 -19.72 -13.85
N MET A 425 -7.00 -20.73 -14.52
CA MET A 425 -7.68 -21.44 -15.60
C MET A 425 -8.97 -22.13 -15.12
N LYS A 426 -8.93 -22.83 -13.97
CA LYS A 426 -10.14 -23.41 -13.35
C LYS A 426 -11.19 -22.35 -13.05
N THR A 427 -10.77 -21.23 -12.48
CA THR A 427 -11.66 -20.10 -12.16
C THR A 427 -12.31 -19.53 -13.44
N VAL A 428 -11.55 -19.40 -14.52
CA VAL A 428 -12.07 -18.94 -15.82
C VAL A 428 -13.09 -19.93 -16.38
N GLU A 429 -12.80 -21.23 -16.35
CA GLU A 429 -13.73 -22.26 -16.81
C GLU A 429 -15.04 -22.27 -16.01
N GLU A 430 -14.97 -22.13 -14.69
CA GLU A 430 -16.15 -22.04 -13.81
C GLU A 430 -16.98 -20.78 -14.13
N ARG A 431 -16.33 -19.62 -14.30
CA ARG A 431 -17.02 -18.39 -14.68
C ARG A 431 -17.65 -18.46 -16.07
N GLN A 432 -17.00 -19.11 -17.04
CA GLN A 432 -17.58 -19.34 -18.37
C GLN A 432 -18.84 -20.21 -18.29
N LYS A 433 -18.84 -21.27 -17.46
CA LYS A 433 -20.03 -22.10 -17.22
C LYS A 433 -21.16 -21.30 -16.57
N GLN A 434 -20.85 -20.47 -15.57
CA GLN A 434 -21.82 -19.60 -14.92
C GLN A 434 -22.41 -18.56 -15.90
N LEU A 435 -21.57 -17.94 -16.73
CA LEU A 435 -22.00 -16.97 -17.74
C LEU A 435 -22.96 -17.62 -18.74
N ALA A 436 -22.61 -18.79 -19.27
CA ALA A 436 -23.48 -19.53 -20.20
C ALA A 436 -24.84 -19.90 -19.55
N ALA A 437 -24.85 -20.27 -18.27
CA ALA A 437 -26.09 -20.54 -17.54
C ALA A 437 -26.96 -19.29 -17.37
N LEU A 438 -26.34 -18.15 -17.05
CA LEU A 438 -27.02 -16.85 -16.94
C LEU A 438 -27.57 -16.38 -18.28
N GLU A 439 -26.82 -16.51 -19.37
CA GLU A 439 -27.28 -16.19 -20.73
C GLU A 439 -28.50 -17.02 -21.12
N LYS A 440 -28.47 -18.32 -20.82
CA LYS A 440 -29.62 -19.21 -21.07
C LYS A 440 -30.86 -18.79 -20.26
N LYS A 441 -30.68 -18.42 -18.99
CA LYS A 441 -31.76 -17.92 -18.13
C LYS A 441 -32.29 -16.57 -18.63
N GLY A 442 -31.41 -15.66 -19.03
CA GLY A 442 -31.77 -14.37 -19.61
C GLY A 442 -32.56 -14.50 -20.91
N ALA A 443 -32.14 -15.42 -21.80
CA ALA A 443 -32.88 -15.71 -23.03
C ALA A 443 -34.28 -16.29 -22.75
N ALA A 444 -34.42 -17.17 -21.75
CA ALA A 444 -35.71 -17.70 -21.33
C ALA A 444 -36.64 -16.60 -20.79
N GLN A 445 -36.12 -15.73 -19.91
CA GLN A 445 -36.87 -14.59 -19.36
C GLN A 445 -37.27 -13.59 -20.45
N ALA A 446 -36.38 -13.28 -21.39
CA ALA A 446 -36.69 -12.40 -22.52
C ALA A 446 -37.83 -12.95 -23.38
N LYS A 447 -37.86 -14.27 -23.60
CA LYS A 447 -38.95 -14.95 -24.31
C LYS A 447 -40.26 -14.88 -23.52
N GLU A 448 -40.22 -15.06 -22.21
CA GLU A 448 -41.39 -14.93 -21.33
C GLU A 448 -41.95 -13.50 -21.32
N ILE A 449 -41.09 -12.49 -21.19
CA ILE A 449 -41.47 -11.07 -21.27
C ILE A 449 -42.11 -10.76 -22.64
N ALA A 450 -41.54 -11.27 -23.73
CA ALA A 450 -42.11 -11.10 -25.07
C ALA A 450 -43.52 -11.72 -25.16
N ASN A 451 -43.72 -12.90 -24.59
CA ASN A 451 -45.03 -13.55 -24.54
C ASN A 451 -46.05 -12.74 -23.72
N ILE A 452 -45.64 -12.23 -22.54
CA ILE A 452 -46.49 -11.38 -21.69
C ILE A 452 -46.87 -10.09 -22.43
N ARG A 453 -45.91 -9.39 -23.04
CA ARG A 453 -46.15 -8.16 -23.83
C ARG A 453 -47.08 -8.41 -25.02
N ASN A 454 -47.03 -9.60 -25.60
CA ASN A 454 -47.89 -9.98 -26.72
C ASN A 454 -49.29 -10.44 -26.31
N SER A 455 -49.53 -10.71 -25.02
CA SER A 455 -50.83 -11.15 -24.51
C SER A 455 -51.93 -10.09 -24.67
N LYS A 456 -53.17 -10.55 -24.89
CA LYS A 456 -54.35 -9.67 -25.01
C LYS A 456 -54.55 -8.81 -23.76
N LEU A 457 -54.41 -9.40 -22.57
CA LEU A 457 -54.55 -8.72 -21.28
C LEU A 457 -53.57 -7.56 -21.12
N TYR A 458 -52.29 -7.77 -21.45
CA TYR A 458 -51.28 -6.70 -21.38
C TYR A 458 -51.56 -5.57 -22.38
N LYS A 459 -51.96 -5.91 -23.61
CA LYS A 459 -52.33 -4.91 -24.64
C LYS A 459 -53.57 -4.10 -24.26
N ILE A 460 -54.57 -4.73 -23.62
CA ILE A 460 -55.77 -4.04 -23.11
C ILE A 460 -55.39 -3.10 -21.96
N LYS A 461 -54.62 -3.58 -20.98
CA LYS A 461 -54.14 -2.77 -19.86
C LYS A 461 -53.30 -1.57 -20.33
N SER A 462 -52.35 -1.79 -21.24
CA SER A 462 -51.53 -0.72 -21.82
C SER A 462 -52.36 0.35 -22.54
N ARG A 463 -53.42 -0.04 -23.27
CA ARG A 463 -54.34 0.92 -23.90
C ARG A 463 -55.17 1.69 -22.87
N TYR A 464 -55.64 1.02 -21.82
CA TYR A 464 -56.38 1.65 -20.72
C TYR A 464 -55.50 2.66 -19.95
N ASP A 465 -54.27 2.29 -19.59
CA ASP A 465 -53.32 3.17 -18.90
C ASP A 465 -52.93 4.39 -19.75
N SER A 466 -52.83 4.22 -21.07
CA SER A 466 -52.59 5.34 -22.00
C SER A 466 -53.81 6.24 -22.18
N PHE A 467 -55.02 5.72 -22.00
CA PHE A 467 -56.25 6.50 -22.06
C PHE A 467 -56.45 7.32 -20.78
N MET A 468 -56.15 6.75 -19.60
CA MET A 468 -56.25 7.42 -18.31
C MET A 468 -55.18 8.51 -18.06
N LYS A 469 -54.13 8.56 -18.89
CA LYS A 469 -53.07 9.57 -18.86
C LYS A 469 -53.29 10.75 -19.81
N ARG A 470 -54.30 10.68 -20.68
CA ARG A 470 -54.79 11.80 -21.49
C ARG A 470 -55.95 12.45 -20.76
#